data_AF-A0A7J6RGT2-F1
#
_entry.id   AF-A0A7J6RGT2-F1
#
_cell.length_a   1.000
_cell.length_b   1.000
_cell.length_c   1.000
_cell.angle_alpha   90.00
_cell.angle_beta   90.00
_cell.angle_gamma   90.00
#
_symmetry.space_group_name_H-M   'P 1'
#
loop_
_entity.id
_entity.type
_entity.pdbx_description
1 polymer ?
#
loop_
_entity_poly.entity_id
_entity_poly.type
_entity_poly.pdbx_seq_one_letter_code
_entity_poly.pdbx_strand_id
1 'polypeptide(L)'
;ARSEGRAPPRQSQNFIRQALGFLIPLLTEKIAAANQQLDEDDDDDTWSAGMAAGTCLSLVAQVVGDDCVEPVLVFVNNNFGAPDWHHREAAILAYGSIMDGPSTAKLGPPVQASLPHIVAALNDQSVAVRDTAAWTIGRVAQFHTPIFAQNLQMLAELIPVLFSKLQDEPRVAVNICWIFDVLGSDQDRDANTTILSPYFIQIVQKLLETAQRPDGAKRGLRNAAYAAVSSIVSGSGKDVQKHMPELAGEMAS
;
A
#
# COMPACT_ATOMS: atom_id res chain seq x y z
N ALA A 1 -14.94 18.37 25.69
CA ALA A 1 -15.55 17.62 26.80
C ALA A 1 -15.22 16.14 26.60
N ARG A 2 -14.44 15.54 27.51
CA ARG A 2 -14.17 14.10 27.53
C ARG A 2 -15.50 13.39 27.80
N SER A 3 -15.98 12.58 26.87
CA SER A 3 -17.12 11.70 27.10
C SER A 3 -16.70 10.67 28.15
N GLU A 4 -17.31 10.76 29.32
CA GLU A 4 -17.16 9.85 30.43
C GLU A 4 -17.33 8.39 30.00
N GLY A 5 -16.26 7.61 30.16
CA GLY A 5 -16.17 6.22 30.65
C GLY A 5 -17.38 5.27 30.64
N ARG A 6 -18.31 5.34 29.69
CA ARG A 6 -19.37 4.34 29.57
C ARG A 6 -18.74 3.08 28.94
N ALA A 7 -18.57 2.03 29.75
CA ALA A 7 -18.14 0.73 29.25
C ALA A 7 -19.05 0.32 28.07
N PRO A 8 -18.49 -0.23 26.98
CA PRO A 8 -19.27 -0.59 25.81
C PRO A 8 -20.44 -1.50 26.22
N PRO A 9 -21.64 -1.33 25.65
CA PRO A 9 -22.84 -2.06 26.06
C PRO A 9 -22.73 -3.58 25.84
N ARG A 10 -21.69 -4.04 25.13
CA ARG A 10 -21.35 -5.44 24.93
C ARG A 10 -19.84 -5.62 25.13
N GLN A 11 -19.47 -6.57 25.98
CA GLN A 11 -18.07 -6.97 26.17
C GLN A 11 -17.65 -7.93 25.04
N SER A 12 -16.49 -7.69 24.43
CA SER A 12 -15.91 -8.61 23.45
C SER A 12 -15.67 -9.99 24.08
N GLN A 13 -16.21 -11.03 23.45
CA GLN A 13 -16.00 -12.42 23.85
C GLN A 13 -14.75 -13.03 23.19
N ASN A 14 -14.00 -12.25 22.41
CA ASN A 14 -12.76 -12.67 21.76
C ASN A 14 -12.90 -13.94 20.88
N PHE A 15 -14.08 -14.17 20.27
CA PHE A 15 -14.34 -15.35 19.44
C PHE A 15 -13.35 -15.49 18.28
N ILE A 16 -13.03 -14.38 17.62
CA ILE A 16 -12.06 -14.37 16.51
C ILE A 16 -10.67 -14.81 17.00
N ARG A 17 -10.23 -14.30 18.16
CA ARG A 17 -8.95 -14.69 18.77
C ARG A 17 -8.89 -16.18 19.08
N GLN A 18 -9.99 -16.74 19.60
CA GLN A 18 -10.11 -18.18 19.88
C GLN A 18 -10.11 -19.04 18.59
N ALA A 19 -10.60 -18.49 17.48
CA ALA A 19 -10.70 -19.19 16.20
C ALA A 19 -9.48 -18.98 15.27
N LEU A 20 -8.49 -18.18 15.66
CA LEU A 20 -7.37 -17.79 14.76
C LEU A 20 -6.65 -18.97 14.13
N GLY A 21 -6.41 -20.04 14.90
CA GLY A 21 -5.74 -21.24 14.42
C GLY A 21 -6.46 -21.95 13.27
N PHE A 22 -7.76 -21.71 13.11
CA PHE A 22 -8.56 -22.23 11.99
C PHE A 22 -8.82 -21.17 10.93
N LEU A 23 -9.04 -19.92 11.37
CA LEU A 23 -9.47 -18.84 10.49
C LEU A 23 -8.35 -18.35 9.57
N ILE A 24 -7.12 -18.21 10.07
CA ILE A 24 -6.00 -17.77 9.23
C ILE A 24 -5.71 -18.79 8.12
N PRO A 25 -5.51 -20.10 8.40
CA PRO A 25 -5.30 -21.09 7.35
C PRO A 25 -6.44 -21.15 6.33
N LEU A 26 -7.69 -21.06 6.80
CA LEU A 26 -8.86 -21.07 5.91
C LEU A 26 -8.83 -19.86 4.97
N LEU A 27 -8.58 -18.66 5.48
CA LEU A 27 -8.59 -17.45 4.67
C LEU A 27 -7.43 -17.43 3.68
N THR A 28 -6.22 -17.81 4.10
CA THR A 28 -5.06 -17.84 3.20
C THR A 28 -5.17 -18.94 2.14
N GLU A 29 -5.73 -20.11 2.47
CA GLU A 29 -6.06 -21.14 1.49
C GLU A 29 -7.12 -20.65 0.50
N LYS A 30 -8.14 -19.90 0.95
CA LYS A 30 -9.15 -19.32 0.08
C LYS A 30 -8.60 -18.24 -0.85
N ILE A 31 -7.66 -17.42 -0.37
CA ILE A 31 -6.93 -16.48 -1.22
C ILE A 31 -6.20 -17.27 -2.32
N ALA A 32 -5.37 -18.25 -1.95
CA ALA A 32 -4.61 -19.03 -2.93
C ALA A 32 -5.51 -19.77 -3.94
N ALA A 33 -6.58 -20.43 -3.47
CA ALA A 33 -7.47 -21.19 -4.33
C ALA A 33 -8.30 -20.31 -5.27
N ALA A 34 -8.72 -19.12 -4.82
CA ALA A 34 -9.44 -18.18 -5.67
C ALA A 34 -8.52 -17.57 -6.72
N ASN A 35 -7.27 -17.27 -6.36
CA ASN A 35 -6.30 -16.71 -7.29
C ASN A 35 -5.99 -17.65 -8.45
N GLN A 36 -5.95 -18.96 -8.23
CA GLN A 36 -5.75 -19.94 -9.32
C GLN A 36 -6.84 -19.91 -10.42
N GLN A 37 -7.92 -19.16 -10.21
CA GLN A 37 -8.99 -18.97 -11.19
C GLN A 37 -8.87 -17.65 -11.94
N LEU A 38 -7.86 -16.83 -11.64
CA LEU A 38 -7.63 -15.56 -12.31
C LEU A 38 -6.91 -15.79 -13.63
N ASP A 39 -7.41 -15.18 -14.70
CA ASP A 39 -6.67 -15.07 -15.94
C ASP A 39 -5.88 -13.75 -15.95
N GLU A 40 -4.64 -13.81 -16.43
CA GLU A 40 -3.73 -12.65 -16.43
C GLU A 40 -4.22 -11.49 -17.32
N ASP A 41 -5.02 -11.81 -18.33
CA ASP A 41 -5.63 -10.87 -19.29
C ASP A 41 -6.97 -10.28 -18.81
N ASP A 42 -7.49 -10.71 -17.66
CA ASP A 42 -8.77 -10.20 -17.16
C ASP A 42 -8.56 -8.79 -16.58
N ASP A 43 -9.26 -7.80 -17.14
CA ASP A 43 -9.24 -6.42 -16.65
C ASP A 43 -10.09 -6.39 -15.36
N ASP A 44 -9.45 -6.78 -14.26
CA ASP A 44 -9.97 -7.15 -12.94
C ASP A 44 -10.75 -6.02 -12.22
N ASP A 45 -11.88 -5.57 -12.78
CA ASP A 45 -12.92 -4.80 -12.08
C ASP A 45 -13.88 -5.73 -11.31
N THR A 46 -13.64 -7.05 -11.34
CA THR A 46 -14.54 -8.07 -10.80
C THR A 46 -14.13 -8.46 -9.39
N TRP A 47 -14.93 -8.08 -8.40
CA TRP A 47 -14.73 -8.51 -7.00
C TRP A 47 -14.64 -10.03 -6.87
N SER A 48 -13.44 -10.56 -6.63
CA SER A 48 -13.16 -11.99 -6.59
C SER A 48 -13.30 -12.58 -5.18
N ALA A 49 -13.41 -13.91 -5.09
CA ALA A 49 -13.38 -14.60 -3.81
C ALA A 49 -12.06 -14.41 -3.05
N GLY A 50 -10.95 -14.18 -3.78
CA GLY A 50 -9.64 -13.87 -3.21
C GLY A 50 -9.63 -12.50 -2.54
N MET A 51 -10.18 -11.48 -3.21
CA MET A 51 -10.36 -10.14 -2.61
C MET A 51 -11.26 -10.17 -1.37
N ALA A 52 -12.34 -10.97 -1.41
CA ALA A 52 -13.22 -11.15 -0.25
C ALA A 52 -12.50 -11.80 0.93
N ALA A 53 -11.69 -12.83 0.67
CA ALA A 53 -10.89 -13.49 1.68
C ALA A 53 -9.79 -12.58 2.26
N GLY A 54 -9.09 -11.80 1.42
CA GLY A 54 -8.12 -10.79 1.85
C GLY A 54 -8.76 -9.68 2.70
N THR A 55 -9.93 -9.20 2.30
CA THR A 55 -10.70 -8.22 3.09
C THR A 55 -11.12 -8.81 4.44
N CYS A 56 -11.59 -10.06 4.45
CA CYS A 56 -11.91 -10.75 5.70
C CYS A 56 -10.67 -10.91 6.59
N LEU A 57 -9.51 -11.22 6.01
CA LEU A 57 -8.24 -11.30 6.74
C LEU A 57 -7.83 -9.95 7.35
N SER A 58 -8.03 -8.84 6.63
CA SER A 58 -7.82 -7.49 7.17
C SER A 58 -8.73 -7.19 8.37
N LEU A 59 -10.02 -7.54 8.29
CA LEU A 59 -10.95 -7.40 9.42
C LEU A 59 -10.54 -8.27 10.62
N VAL A 60 -10.04 -9.48 10.37
CA VAL A 60 -9.49 -10.35 11.42
C VAL A 60 -8.28 -9.70 12.07
N ALA A 61 -7.34 -9.18 11.27
CA ALA A 61 -6.13 -8.51 11.76
C ALA A 61 -6.46 -7.29 12.64
N GLN A 62 -7.44 -6.47 12.27
CA GLN A 62 -7.92 -5.35 13.09
C GLN A 62 -8.51 -5.79 14.45
N VAL A 63 -9.11 -6.98 14.51
CA VAL A 63 -9.71 -7.50 15.75
C VAL A 63 -8.66 -8.13 16.67
N VAL A 64 -7.67 -8.84 16.10
CA VAL A 64 -6.71 -9.62 16.91
C VAL A 64 -5.37 -8.93 17.11
N GLY A 65 -5.04 -7.94 16.29
CA GLY A 65 -3.77 -7.23 16.31
C GLY A 65 -2.59 -8.17 16.04
N ASP A 66 -1.57 -8.08 16.88
CA ASP A 66 -0.27 -8.75 16.71
C ASP A 66 -0.36 -10.28 16.59
N ASP A 67 -1.41 -10.92 17.12
CA ASP A 67 -1.58 -12.38 17.12
C ASP A 67 -1.67 -13.01 15.72
N CYS A 68 -2.05 -12.23 14.70
CA CYS A 68 -2.17 -12.74 13.33
C CYS A 68 -0.84 -12.75 12.55
N VAL A 69 0.19 -12.05 13.05
CA VAL A 69 1.40 -11.76 12.26
C VAL A 69 2.17 -13.03 11.94
N GLU A 70 2.57 -13.82 12.96
CA GLU A 70 3.33 -15.05 12.72
C GLU A 70 2.59 -16.07 11.85
N PRO A 71 1.31 -16.41 12.10
CA PRO A 71 0.60 -17.38 11.26
C PRO A 71 0.48 -16.95 9.79
N VAL A 72 0.27 -15.65 9.52
CA VAL A 72 0.24 -15.15 8.14
C VAL A 72 1.62 -15.16 7.51
N LEU A 73 2.68 -14.79 8.24
CA LEU A 73 4.05 -14.85 7.73
C LEU A 73 4.49 -16.25 7.32
N VAL A 74 4.00 -17.31 7.99
CA VAL A 74 4.23 -18.70 7.56
C VAL A 74 3.68 -18.94 6.15
N PHE A 75 2.45 -18.49 5.88
CA PHE A 75 1.86 -18.59 4.55
C PHE A 75 2.64 -17.76 3.51
N VAL A 76 3.01 -16.52 3.85
CA VAL A 76 3.77 -15.65 2.95
C VAL A 76 5.10 -16.29 2.54
N ASN A 77 5.87 -16.76 3.51
CA ASN A 77 7.19 -17.36 3.27
C ASN A 77 7.13 -18.63 2.41
N ASN A 78 6.04 -19.39 2.48
CA ASN A 78 5.86 -20.60 1.68
C ASN A 78 5.48 -20.31 0.22
N ASN A 79 4.94 -19.14 -0.08
CA ASN A 79 4.32 -18.86 -1.38
C ASN A 79 4.98 -17.72 -2.17
N PHE A 80 5.66 -16.78 -1.50
CA PHE A 80 6.24 -15.58 -2.13
C PHE A 80 7.27 -15.90 -3.24
N GLY A 81 8.03 -16.98 -3.08
CA GLY A 81 9.04 -17.43 -4.05
C GLY A 81 8.55 -18.46 -5.05
N ALA A 82 7.24 -18.72 -5.13
CA ALA A 82 6.69 -19.75 -6.00
C ALA A 82 6.88 -19.40 -7.49
N PRO A 83 7.10 -20.40 -8.37
CA PRO A 83 7.22 -20.16 -9.81
C PRO A 83 5.91 -19.68 -10.43
N ASP A 84 4.78 -20.12 -9.89
CA ASP A 84 3.44 -19.71 -10.28
C ASP A 84 3.08 -18.34 -9.67
N TRP A 85 2.67 -17.40 -10.52
CA TRP A 85 2.40 -16.01 -10.11
C TRP A 85 1.19 -15.91 -9.19
N HIS A 86 0.19 -16.80 -9.32
CA HIS A 86 -0.98 -16.82 -8.45
C HIS A 86 -0.62 -16.99 -6.97
N HIS A 87 0.40 -17.81 -6.69
CA HIS A 87 0.90 -18.05 -5.34
C HIS A 87 1.71 -16.85 -4.82
N ARG A 88 2.51 -16.22 -5.68
CA ARG A 88 3.25 -14.99 -5.31
C ARG A 88 2.29 -13.85 -4.99
N GLU A 89 1.30 -13.62 -5.85
CA GLU A 89 0.25 -12.61 -5.65
C GLU A 89 -0.54 -12.91 -4.36
N ALA A 90 -0.96 -14.15 -4.13
CA ALA A 90 -1.66 -14.56 -2.91
C ALA A 90 -0.85 -14.24 -1.64
N ALA A 91 0.46 -14.50 -1.67
CA ALA A 91 1.35 -14.20 -0.56
C ALA A 91 1.40 -12.69 -0.28
N ILE A 92 1.54 -11.88 -1.32
CA ILE A 92 1.62 -10.42 -1.21
C ILE A 92 0.28 -9.85 -0.73
N LEU A 93 -0.85 -10.34 -1.26
CA LEU A 93 -2.19 -9.93 -0.85
C LEU A 93 -2.43 -10.25 0.64
N ALA A 94 -2.10 -11.45 1.09
CA ALA A 94 -2.24 -11.83 2.50
C ALA A 94 -1.36 -10.94 3.40
N TYR A 95 -0.15 -10.62 2.95
CA TYR A 95 0.76 -9.73 3.67
C TYR A 95 0.21 -8.29 3.77
N GLY A 96 -0.20 -7.68 2.65
CA GLY A 96 -0.78 -6.34 2.65
C GLY A 96 -2.11 -6.26 3.43
N SER A 97 -2.87 -7.36 3.47
CA SER A 97 -4.12 -7.45 4.23
C SER A 97 -3.91 -7.28 5.73
N ILE A 98 -2.80 -7.78 6.30
CA ILE A 98 -2.51 -7.65 7.73
C ILE A 98 -1.80 -6.35 8.12
N MET A 99 -1.56 -5.41 7.20
CA MET A 99 -0.95 -4.11 7.53
C MET A 99 -1.88 -3.18 8.33
N ASP A 100 -3.14 -3.56 8.54
CA ASP A 100 -4.09 -2.80 9.35
C ASP A 100 -4.55 -3.69 10.52
N GLY A 101 -4.24 -3.27 11.74
CA GLY A 101 -4.53 -4.00 12.97
C GLY A 101 -3.34 -4.24 13.88
N PRO A 102 -2.28 -4.96 13.44
CA PRO A 102 -1.08 -5.15 14.23
C PRO A 102 -0.32 -3.84 14.48
N SER A 103 0.45 -3.80 15.55
CA SER A 103 1.23 -2.63 15.93
C SER A 103 2.44 -2.43 15.01
N THR A 104 2.82 -1.17 14.77
CA THR A 104 4.06 -0.84 14.05
C THR A 104 5.30 -1.42 14.72
N ALA A 105 5.29 -1.61 16.06
CA ALA A 105 6.39 -2.26 16.77
C ALA A 105 6.53 -3.75 16.38
N LYS A 106 5.41 -4.45 16.20
CA LYS A 106 5.38 -5.84 15.77
C LYS A 106 5.72 -5.99 14.28
N LEU A 107 5.16 -5.13 13.43
CA LEU A 107 5.35 -5.19 11.97
C LEU A 107 6.65 -4.53 11.49
N GLY A 108 7.29 -3.68 12.28
CA GLY A 108 8.52 -2.97 11.91
C GLY A 108 9.63 -3.89 11.39
N PRO A 109 10.14 -4.84 12.19
CA PRO A 109 11.17 -5.77 11.74
C PRO A 109 10.81 -6.60 10.49
N PRO A 110 9.62 -7.26 10.41
CA PRO A 110 9.29 -8.04 9.22
C PRO A 110 9.08 -7.16 7.97
N VAL A 111 8.53 -5.94 8.11
CA VAL A 111 8.43 -4.99 6.97
C VAL A 111 9.82 -4.57 6.51
N GLN A 112 10.74 -4.24 7.42
CA GLN A 112 12.10 -3.87 7.04
C GLN A 112 12.84 -5.00 6.31
N ALA A 113 12.61 -6.25 6.70
CA ALA A 113 13.20 -7.41 6.05
C ALA A 113 12.54 -7.73 4.69
N SER A 114 11.22 -7.57 4.57
CA SER A 114 10.45 -7.98 3.40
C SER A 114 10.38 -6.91 2.31
N LEU A 115 10.47 -5.62 2.65
CA LEU A 115 10.22 -4.54 1.70
C LEU A 115 11.13 -4.59 0.46
N PRO A 116 12.44 -4.88 0.53
CA PRO A 116 13.26 -5.04 -0.68
C PRO A 116 12.73 -6.11 -1.64
N HIS A 117 12.15 -7.19 -1.10
CA HIS A 117 11.53 -8.25 -1.89
C HIS A 117 10.21 -7.79 -2.53
N ILE A 118 9.38 -7.04 -1.79
CA ILE A 118 8.13 -6.47 -2.33
C ILE A 118 8.43 -5.41 -3.41
N VAL A 119 9.47 -4.61 -3.22
CA VAL A 119 9.95 -3.65 -4.22
C VAL A 119 10.47 -4.38 -5.46
N ALA A 120 11.16 -5.52 -5.31
CA ALA A 120 11.54 -6.35 -6.45
C ALA A 120 10.30 -6.92 -7.18
N ALA A 121 9.23 -7.25 -6.46
CA ALA A 121 7.97 -7.74 -7.04
C ALA A 121 7.24 -6.67 -7.90
N LEU A 122 7.56 -5.37 -7.75
CA LEU A 122 7.14 -4.34 -8.70
C LEU A 122 7.73 -4.56 -10.11
N ASN A 123 8.70 -5.47 -10.29
CA ASN A 123 9.24 -5.85 -11.61
C ASN A 123 8.87 -7.29 -11.99
N ASP A 124 7.89 -7.90 -11.31
CA ASP A 124 7.40 -9.24 -11.69
C ASP A 124 6.83 -9.22 -13.11
N GLN A 125 6.97 -10.36 -13.80
CA GLN A 125 6.42 -10.54 -15.14
C GLN A 125 4.90 -10.37 -15.15
N SER A 126 4.24 -10.81 -14.07
CA SER A 126 2.80 -10.70 -13.93
C SER A 126 2.36 -9.33 -13.47
N VAL A 127 1.44 -8.72 -14.22
CA VAL A 127 0.82 -7.43 -13.87
C VAL A 127 0.11 -7.53 -12.52
N ALA A 128 -0.51 -8.67 -12.22
CA ALA A 128 -1.21 -8.89 -10.96
C ALA A 128 -0.28 -8.85 -9.76
N VAL A 129 0.88 -9.50 -9.86
CA VAL A 129 1.89 -9.43 -8.81
C VAL A 129 2.38 -7.99 -8.61
N ARG A 130 2.64 -7.25 -9.70
CA ARG A 130 3.08 -5.84 -9.62
C ARG A 130 2.02 -4.94 -8.97
N ASP A 131 0.77 -5.14 -9.34
CA ASP A 131 -0.38 -4.38 -8.83
C ASP A 131 -0.56 -4.58 -7.32
N THR A 132 -0.61 -5.84 -6.88
CA THR A 132 -0.76 -6.19 -5.47
C THR A 132 0.48 -5.80 -4.66
N ALA A 133 1.67 -5.82 -5.25
CA ALA A 133 2.90 -5.30 -4.62
C ALA A 133 2.81 -3.78 -4.40
N ALA A 134 2.37 -3.01 -5.39
CA ALA A 134 2.15 -1.57 -5.25
C ALA A 134 1.09 -1.26 -4.18
N TRP A 135 -0.03 -1.97 -4.20
CA TRP A 135 -1.06 -1.88 -3.16
C TRP A 135 -0.50 -2.19 -1.76
N THR A 136 0.30 -3.24 -1.63
CA THR A 136 0.92 -3.63 -0.35
C THR A 136 1.87 -2.55 0.18
N ILE A 137 2.69 -1.95 -0.69
CA ILE A 137 3.56 -0.83 -0.29
C ILE A 137 2.73 0.37 0.17
N GLY A 138 1.63 0.67 -0.52
CA GLY A 138 0.72 1.75 -0.10
C GLY A 138 0.06 1.48 1.25
N ARG A 139 -0.28 0.22 1.55
CA ARG A 139 -0.76 -0.19 2.88
C ARG A 139 0.31 0.05 3.96
N VAL A 140 1.57 -0.27 3.69
CA VAL A 140 2.68 0.06 4.61
C VAL A 140 2.79 1.57 4.81
N ALA A 141 2.69 2.36 3.72
CA ALA A 141 2.72 3.82 3.79
C ALA A 141 1.52 4.41 4.54
N GLN A 142 0.37 3.75 4.54
CA GLN A 142 -0.85 4.22 5.20
C GLN A 142 -0.88 3.94 6.70
N PHE A 143 -0.48 2.75 7.12
CA PHE A 143 -0.63 2.31 8.52
C PHE A 143 0.68 2.32 9.30
N HIS A 144 1.81 2.34 8.60
CA HIS A 144 3.13 2.21 9.20
C HIS A 144 4.14 3.23 8.68
N THR A 145 3.71 4.45 8.34
CA THR A 145 4.58 5.57 7.95
C THR A 145 5.82 5.76 8.83
N PRO A 146 5.77 5.56 10.17
CA PRO A 146 6.96 5.68 11.02
C PRO A 146 8.12 4.77 10.61
N ILE A 147 7.88 3.65 9.91
CA ILE A 147 8.93 2.78 9.37
C ILE A 147 9.77 3.52 8.33
N PHE A 148 9.14 4.27 7.42
CA PHE A 148 9.83 5.10 6.43
C PHE A 148 10.54 6.29 7.09
N ALA A 149 9.90 6.94 8.05
CA ALA A 149 10.50 8.09 8.76
C ALA A 149 11.75 7.70 9.57
N GLN A 150 11.79 6.48 10.11
CA GLN A 150 12.94 5.96 10.87
C GLN A 150 14.03 5.37 9.97
N ASN A 151 13.76 5.14 8.69
CA ASN A 151 14.71 4.59 7.73
C ASN A 151 14.65 5.35 6.40
N LEU A 152 15.25 6.55 6.38
CA LEU A 152 15.26 7.41 5.19
C LEU A 152 16.00 6.78 3.99
N GLN A 153 16.95 5.88 4.24
CA GLN A 153 17.65 5.14 3.17
C GLN A 153 16.68 4.24 2.40
N MET A 154 15.81 3.54 3.11
CA MET A 154 14.75 2.73 2.51
C MET A 154 13.83 3.56 1.61
N LEU A 155 13.42 4.75 2.08
CA LEU A 155 12.63 5.66 1.26
C LEU A 155 13.40 6.15 0.04
N ALA A 156 14.69 6.48 0.20
CA ALA A 156 15.55 6.91 -0.91
C ALA A 156 15.73 5.84 -2.00
N GLU A 157 15.74 4.56 -1.63
CA GLU A 157 15.80 3.44 -2.57
C GLU A 157 14.43 3.14 -3.22
N LEU A 158 13.34 3.36 -2.48
CA LEU A 158 11.98 3.12 -2.96
C LEU A 158 11.54 4.16 -4.02
N ILE A 159 11.83 5.44 -3.79
CA ILE A 159 11.31 6.55 -4.63
C ILE A 159 11.66 6.40 -6.12
N PRO A 160 12.91 6.09 -6.53
CA PRO A 160 13.24 5.89 -7.95
C PRO A 160 12.47 4.73 -8.59
N VAL A 161 12.21 3.66 -7.83
CA VAL A 161 11.42 2.52 -8.32
C VAL A 161 9.97 2.96 -8.54
N LEU A 162 9.37 3.68 -7.59
CA LEU A 162 8.01 4.22 -7.75
C LEU A 162 7.91 5.13 -8.99
N PHE A 163 8.89 5.99 -9.24
CA PHE A 163 8.91 6.82 -10.45
C PHE A 163 8.91 6.00 -11.73
N SER A 164 9.69 4.91 -11.78
CA SER A 164 9.68 4.02 -12.95
C SER A 164 8.33 3.33 -13.15
N LYS A 165 7.61 3.06 -12.06
CA LYS A 165 6.33 2.32 -12.06
C LYS A 165 5.10 3.19 -12.32
N LEU A 166 5.24 4.51 -12.27
CA LEU A 166 4.21 5.43 -12.75
C LEU A 166 3.90 5.28 -14.25
N GLN A 167 4.78 4.64 -15.03
CA GLN A 167 4.60 4.34 -16.45
C GLN A 167 4.09 2.90 -16.71
N ASP A 168 3.84 2.13 -15.66
CA ASP A 168 3.30 0.75 -15.78
C ASP A 168 1.81 0.77 -16.16
N GLU A 169 1.18 -0.41 -16.27
CA GLU A 169 -0.25 -0.55 -16.55
C GLU A 169 -1.10 0.29 -15.60
N PRO A 170 -2.24 0.88 -16.03
CA PRO A 170 -3.02 1.80 -15.22
C PRO A 170 -3.39 1.29 -13.82
N ARG A 171 -3.70 -0.01 -13.68
CA ARG A 171 -3.99 -0.63 -12.38
C ARG A 171 -2.82 -0.53 -11.39
N VAL A 172 -1.59 -0.79 -11.86
CA VAL A 172 -0.37 -0.64 -11.06
C VAL A 172 -0.11 0.84 -10.77
N ALA A 173 -0.14 1.68 -11.80
CA ALA A 173 0.19 3.11 -11.68
C ALA A 173 -0.77 3.87 -10.74
N VAL A 174 -2.06 3.50 -10.69
CA VAL A 174 -3.02 4.04 -9.72
C VAL A 174 -2.56 3.78 -8.27
N ASN A 175 -2.11 2.56 -7.98
CA ASN A 175 -1.57 2.22 -6.65
C ASN A 175 -0.28 2.98 -6.35
N ILE A 176 0.56 3.25 -7.36
CA ILE A 176 1.75 4.10 -7.19
C ILE A 176 1.36 5.55 -6.86
N CYS A 177 0.39 6.13 -7.57
CA CYS A 177 -0.16 7.45 -7.25
C CYS A 177 -0.70 7.48 -5.82
N TRP A 178 -1.41 6.43 -5.39
CA TRP A 178 -1.95 6.32 -4.04
C TRP A 178 -0.86 6.30 -2.96
N ILE A 179 0.29 5.64 -3.19
CA ILE A 179 1.43 5.70 -2.26
C ILE A 179 1.86 7.16 -2.02
N PHE A 180 2.02 7.94 -3.10
CA PHE A 180 2.41 9.35 -2.98
C PHE A 180 1.33 10.20 -2.30
N ASP A 181 0.06 9.95 -2.61
CA ASP A 181 -1.09 10.63 -2.00
C ASP A 181 -1.10 10.45 -0.47
N VAL A 182 -0.93 9.21 -0.01
CA VAL A 182 -0.88 8.85 1.41
C VAL A 182 0.34 9.48 2.09
N LEU A 183 1.53 9.32 1.49
CA LEU A 183 2.76 9.88 2.06
C LEU A 183 2.70 11.40 2.16
N GLY A 184 2.13 12.09 1.16
CA GLY A 184 1.94 13.54 1.19
C GLY A 184 0.92 13.98 2.23
N SER A 185 -0.16 13.21 2.41
CA SER A 185 -1.21 13.52 3.38
C SER A 185 -0.77 13.36 4.84
N ASP A 186 0.20 12.49 5.11
CA ASP A 186 0.71 12.18 6.46
C ASP A 186 1.89 13.06 6.90
N GLN A 187 2.11 14.20 6.24
CA GLN A 187 3.17 15.15 6.64
C GLN A 187 2.65 16.26 7.57
N ASP A 188 3.53 16.72 8.46
CA ASP A 188 3.30 17.95 9.24
C ASP A 188 3.45 19.18 8.34
N ARG A 189 2.32 19.85 8.07
CA ARG A 189 2.24 21.02 7.18
C ARG A 189 2.98 22.25 7.72
N ASP A 190 3.23 22.29 9.03
CA ASP A 190 3.96 23.39 9.65
C ASP A 190 5.47 23.15 9.70
N ALA A 191 5.93 21.95 9.34
CA ALA A 191 7.33 21.59 9.34
C ALA A 191 8.13 22.43 8.32
N ASN A 192 9.38 22.73 8.68
CA ASN A 192 10.28 23.43 7.77
C ASN A 192 10.70 22.53 6.59
N THR A 193 10.81 21.22 6.83
CA THR A 193 11.18 20.21 5.84
C THR A 193 10.47 18.90 6.18
N THR A 194 10.29 18.03 5.18
CA THR A 194 9.57 16.74 5.31
C THR A 194 10.43 15.61 4.74
N ILE A 195 10.03 14.36 4.95
CA ILE A 195 10.71 13.21 4.33
C ILE A 195 10.64 13.23 2.79
N LEU A 196 9.71 14.00 2.23
CA LEU A 196 9.49 14.14 0.79
C LEU A 196 10.14 15.38 0.18
N SER A 197 10.58 16.36 1.00
CA SER A 197 11.20 17.60 0.52
C SER A 197 12.35 17.36 -0.50
N PRO A 198 13.24 16.36 -0.34
CA PRO A 198 14.30 16.09 -1.32
C PRO A 198 13.80 15.66 -2.70
N TYR A 199 12.59 15.12 -2.78
CA TYR A 199 12.00 14.54 -3.98
C TYR A 199 10.85 15.36 -4.55
N PHE A 200 10.43 16.43 -3.85
CA PHE A 200 9.20 17.18 -4.11
C PHE A 200 9.00 17.53 -5.58
N ILE A 201 9.97 18.20 -6.22
CA ILE A 201 9.87 18.62 -7.63
C ILE A 201 9.70 17.40 -8.55
N GLN A 202 10.51 16.36 -8.34
CA GLN A 202 10.46 15.15 -9.17
C GLN A 202 9.14 14.39 -9.01
N ILE A 203 8.61 14.32 -7.77
CA ILE A 203 7.30 13.70 -7.51
C ILE A 203 6.21 14.44 -8.28
N VAL A 204 6.14 15.77 -8.15
CA VAL A 204 5.09 16.56 -8.81
C VAL A 204 5.19 16.42 -10.33
N GLN A 205 6.39 16.58 -10.92
CA GLN A 205 6.59 16.44 -12.36
C GLN A 205 6.18 15.05 -12.87
N LYS A 206 6.62 13.98 -12.20
CA LYS A 206 6.28 12.61 -12.60
C LYS A 206 4.79 12.32 -12.49
N LEU A 207 4.12 12.84 -11.48
CA LEU A 207 2.66 12.70 -11.34
C LEU A 207 1.91 13.51 -12.41
N LEU A 208 2.35 14.71 -12.77
CA LEU A 208 1.76 15.49 -13.87
C LEU A 208 1.95 14.80 -15.22
N GLU A 209 3.15 14.26 -15.51
CA GLU A 209 3.39 13.40 -16.67
C GLU A 209 2.42 12.19 -16.69
N THR A 210 2.18 11.58 -15.52
CA THR A 210 1.25 10.45 -15.37
C THR A 210 -0.20 10.85 -15.65
N ALA A 211 -0.63 12.03 -15.18
CA ALA A 211 -1.98 12.55 -15.42
C ALA A 211 -2.26 12.83 -16.91
N GLN A 212 -1.21 13.18 -17.66
CA GLN A 212 -1.23 13.47 -19.09
C GLN A 212 -1.16 12.21 -19.97
N ARG A 213 -1.00 11.00 -19.38
CA ARG A 213 -0.94 9.75 -20.16
C ARG A 213 -2.18 9.56 -21.05
N PRO A 214 -2.02 9.02 -22.28
CA PRO A 214 -3.15 8.75 -23.19
C PRO A 214 -4.19 7.79 -22.59
N ASP A 215 -3.76 6.84 -21.77
CA ASP A 215 -4.59 5.86 -21.08
C ASP A 215 -5.06 6.31 -19.69
N GLY A 216 -4.83 7.58 -19.31
CA GLY A 216 -5.13 8.11 -17.98
C GLY A 216 -6.61 8.07 -17.57
N ALA A 217 -7.54 7.84 -18.51
CA ALA A 217 -8.95 7.62 -18.18
C ALA A 217 -9.23 6.22 -17.60
N LYS A 218 -8.36 5.23 -17.85
CA LYS A 218 -8.52 3.87 -17.33
C LYS A 218 -8.28 3.84 -15.83
N ARG A 219 -9.12 3.10 -15.08
CA ARG A 219 -9.04 2.89 -13.62
C ARG A 219 -8.94 4.20 -12.80
N GLY A 220 -9.31 5.34 -13.38
CA GLY A 220 -9.18 6.64 -12.72
C GLY A 220 -7.75 7.14 -12.54
N LEU A 221 -6.77 6.64 -13.32
CA LEU A 221 -5.35 7.00 -13.18
C LEU A 221 -5.09 8.50 -13.16
N ARG A 222 -5.72 9.27 -14.05
CA ARG A 222 -5.58 10.73 -14.10
C ARG A 222 -6.05 11.38 -12.80
N ASN A 223 -7.18 10.92 -12.25
CA ASN A 223 -7.72 11.46 -11.01
C ASN A 223 -6.80 11.11 -9.83
N ALA A 224 -6.29 9.88 -9.78
CA ALA A 224 -5.33 9.44 -8.76
C ALA A 224 -4.04 10.27 -8.80
N ALA A 225 -3.52 10.55 -10.00
CA ALA A 225 -2.32 11.36 -10.18
C ALA A 225 -2.52 12.81 -9.70
N TYR A 226 -3.63 13.47 -10.06
CA TYR A 226 -3.92 14.82 -9.59
C TYR A 226 -4.22 14.88 -8.08
N ALA A 227 -4.89 13.87 -7.52
CA ALA A 227 -5.09 13.76 -6.08
C ALA A 227 -3.74 13.68 -5.34
N ALA A 228 -2.84 12.83 -5.82
CA ALA A 228 -1.49 12.71 -5.28
C ALA A 228 -0.71 14.03 -5.38
N VAL A 229 -0.77 14.75 -6.51
CA VAL A 229 -0.17 16.10 -6.63
C VAL A 229 -0.72 17.04 -5.56
N SER A 230 -2.04 17.07 -5.39
CA SER A 230 -2.70 17.91 -4.40
C SER A 230 -2.22 17.61 -2.98
N SER A 231 -2.10 16.34 -2.61
CA SER A 231 -1.63 15.92 -1.30
C SER A 231 -0.15 16.21 -1.07
N ILE A 232 0.70 15.99 -2.07
CA ILE A 232 2.13 16.33 -2.02
C ILE A 232 2.33 17.84 -1.86
N VAL A 233 1.58 18.66 -2.61
CA VAL A 233 1.63 20.13 -2.50
C VAL A 233 1.14 20.58 -1.12
N SER A 234 0.00 20.03 -0.66
CA SER A 234 -0.61 20.41 0.62
C SER A 234 0.19 19.97 1.84
N GLY A 235 0.92 18.86 1.73
CA GLY A 235 1.81 18.33 2.77
C GLY A 235 3.27 18.78 2.67
N SER A 236 3.58 19.72 1.77
CA SER A 236 4.96 20.14 1.53
C SER A 236 5.54 21.01 2.66
N GLY A 237 6.83 20.83 2.93
CA GLY A 237 7.56 21.66 3.89
C GLY A 237 7.76 23.09 3.39
N LYS A 238 7.99 24.03 4.32
CA LYS A 238 8.23 25.45 3.99
C LYS A 238 9.43 25.66 3.07
N ASP A 239 10.42 24.76 3.12
CA ASP A 239 11.64 24.79 2.31
C ASP A 239 11.39 24.68 0.80
N VAL A 240 10.33 23.97 0.39
CA VAL A 240 10.00 23.72 -1.02
C VAL A 240 8.88 24.62 -1.57
N GLN A 241 8.19 25.40 -0.72
CA GLN A 241 7.11 26.31 -1.14
C GLN A 241 7.54 27.34 -2.19
N LYS A 242 8.82 27.72 -2.21
CA LYS A 242 9.41 28.62 -3.22
C LYS A 242 9.32 28.08 -4.65
N HIS A 243 9.16 26.76 -4.83
CA HIS A 243 9.05 26.10 -6.13
C HIS A 243 7.59 26.04 -6.64
N MET A 244 6.60 26.37 -5.80
CA MET A 244 5.18 26.33 -6.18
C MET A 244 4.81 27.19 -7.40
N PRO A 245 5.36 28.41 -7.60
CA PRO A 245 5.02 29.22 -8.76
C PRO A 245 5.46 28.60 -10.10
N GLU A 246 6.60 27.89 -10.11
CA GLU A 246 7.11 27.19 -11.28
C GLU A 246 6.19 26.01 -11.63
N LEU A 247 5.82 25.21 -10.63
CA LEU A 247 4.92 24.06 -10.79
C LEU A 247 3.49 24.46 -11.16
N ALA A 248 3.00 25.61 -10.68
CA ALA A 248 1.67 26.12 -11.04
C ALA A 248 1.56 26.41 -12.55
N GLY A 249 2.66 26.80 -13.20
CA GLY A 249 2.70 26.96 -14.65
C GLY A 249 2.52 25.64 -15.40
N GLU A 250 3.18 24.57 -14.94
CA GLU A 250 3.06 23.22 -15.50
C GLU A 250 1.68 22.60 -15.25
N MET A 251 1.04 22.91 -14.12
CA MET A 251 -0.31 22.43 -13.80
C MET A 251 -1.41 23.07 -14.65
N ALA A 252 -1.16 24.27 -15.20
CA ALA A 252 -2.12 25.03 -16.00
C ALA A 252 -2.03 24.77 -17.51
N SER A 253 -0.99 24.05 -17.97
CA SER A 253 -0.74 23.66 -19.36
C SER A 253 -1.23 22.26 -19.68
#